data_AF-Q89MC5-F1
#
_entry.id   AF-Q89MC5-F1
#
_cell.length_a   1.000
_cell.length_b   1.000
_cell.length_c   1.000
_cell.angle_alpha   90.00
_cell.angle_beta   90.00
_cell.angle_gamma   90.00
#
_symmetry.space_group_name_H-M   'P 1'
#
loop_
_entity.id
_entity.type
_entity.pdbx_description
1 polymer ?
#
loop_
_entity_poly.entity_id
_entity_poly.type
_entity_poly.pdbx_seq_one_letter_code
_entity_poly.pdbx_strand_id
1 'polypeptide(L)'
;MSTDRRVGQRRIAQAGAAYAKEKHLESKISLEEMMGKIEGEIDANDGIYPYNEGKLTVDELLRRAGKSPAYLQKKTPKIEALKYEVNAWIKRVKGQIASGAPSVRREVNSRVKVANKQIDEIRQNYHEAELQLTRVMAELADATRKIGELEKRNTELLKQLAGKTVVSLKPEQRK
;
A
#
# COMPACT_ATOMS: atom_id res chain seq x y z
N MET A 1 71.96 -0.37 -0.47
CA MET A 1 70.69 0.22 0.02
C MET A 1 69.61 0.46 -1.07
N SER A 2 69.87 0.24 -2.36
CA SER A 2 68.88 0.53 -3.44
C SER A 2 67.92 -0.64 -3.75
N THR A 3 68.32 -1.88 -3.48
CA THR A 3 67.55 -3.10 -3.76
C THR A 3 66.36 -3.30 -2.83
N ASP A 4 66.49 -2.93 -1.55
CA ASP A 4 65.46 -3.17 -0.53
C ASP A 4 64.20 -2.29 -0.71
N ARG A 5 64.39 -1.02 -1.09
CA ARG A 5 63.26 -0.13 -1.45
C ARG A 5 62.49 -0.61 -2.68
N ARG A 6 63.17 -1.20 -3.67
CA ARG A 6 62.52 -1.74 -4.88
C ARG A 6 61.69 -2.99 -4.56
N VAL A 7 62.15 -3.82 -3.63
CA VAL A 7 61.41 -5.01 -3.17
C VAL A 7 60.17 -4.58 -2.36
N GLY A 8 60.32 -3.59 -1.46
CA GLY A 8 59.19 -3.02 -0.71
C GLY A 8 58.12 -2.39 -1.61
N GLN A 9 58.52 -1.59 -2.61
CA GLN A 9 57.59 -0.98 -3.57
C GLN A 9 56.85 -2.04 -4.42
N ARG A 10 57.51 -3.12 -4.82
CA ARG A 10 56.87 -4.22 -5.56
C ARG A 10 55.83 -4.98 -4.72
N ARG A 11 56.11 -5.21 -3.43
CA ARG A 11 55.16 -5.87 -2.52
C ARG A 11 53.92 -5.02 -2.27
N ILE A 12 54.09 -3.72 -2.07
CA ILE A 12 52.97 -2.77 -1.92
C ILE A 12 52.14 -2.70 -3.20
N ALA A 13 52.78 -2.65 -4.37
CA ALA A 13 52.08 -2.65 -5.66
C ALA A 13 51.30 -3.96 -5.89
N GLN A 14 51.87 -5.12 -5.53
CA GLN A 14 51.18 -6.41 -5.62
C GLN A 14 49.99 -6.50 -4.67
N ALA A 15 50.16 -6.08 -3.41
CA ALA A 15 49.06 -6.08 -2.43
C ALA A 15 47.93 -5.13 -2.86
N GLY A 16 48.26 -3.94 -3.36
CA GLY A 16 47.28 -2.99 -3.90
C GLY A 16 46.54 -3.54 -5.13
N ALA A 17 47.24 -4.23 -6.03
CA ALA A 17 46.63 -4.88 -7.19
C ALA A 17 45.69 -6.04 -6.80
N ALA A 18 46.08 -6.83 -5.78
CA ALA A 18 45.25 -7.92 -5.26
C ALA A 18 43.96 -7.37 -4.63
N TYR A 19 44.08 -6.37 -3.75
CA TYR A 19 42.94 -5.70 -3.12
C TYR A 19 42.00 -5.05 -4.14
N ALA A 20 42.55 -4.38 -5.15
CA ALA A 20 41.75 -3.79 -6.22
C ALA A 20 40.99 -4.85 -7.05
N LYS A 21 41.58 -6.04 -7.25
CA LYS A 21 40.93 -7.16 -7.95
C LYS A 21 39.78 -7.71 -7.12
N GLU A 22 39.98 -7.92 -5.83
CA GLU A 22 38.96 -8.41 -4.89
C GLU A 22 37.78 -7.43 -4.80
N LYS A 23 38.04 -6.14 -4.58
CA LYS A 23 36.99 -5.12 -4.51
C LYS A 23 36.19 -4.97 -5.81
N HIS A 24 36.85 -5.16 -6.95
CA HIS A 24 36.17 -5.18 -8.24
C HIS A 24 35.24 -6.39 -8.37
N LEU A 25 35.70 -7.57 -7.94
CA LEU A 25 34.88 -8.79 -7.95
C LEU A 25 33.66 -8.67 -7.04
N GLU A 26 33.84 -8.21 -5.80
CA GLU A 26 32.74 -7.93 -4.87
C GLU A 26 31.72 -6.97 -5.49
N SER A 27 32.20 -5.93 -6.17
CA SER A 27 31.33 -4.94 -6.81
C SER A 27 30.60 -5.49 -8.03
N LYS A 28 31.19 -6.42 -8.77
CA LYS A 28 30.53 -7.11 -9.88
C LYS A 28 29.41 -8.02 -9.35
N ILE A 29 29.69 -8.85 -8.35
CA ILE A 29 28.71 -9.74 -7.72
C ILE A 29 27.51 -8.93 -7.20
N SER A 30 27.77 -7.86 -6.44
CA SER A 30 26.72 -7.00 -5.90
C SER A 30 25.82 -6.38 -6.98
N LEU A 31 26.37 -6.07 -8.17
CA LEU A 31 25.58 -5.57 -9.28
C LEU A 31 24.74 -6.69 -9.92
N GLU A 32 25.30 -7.88 -10.12
CA GLU A 32 24.59 -9.04 -10.67
C GLU A 32 23.44 -9.49 -9.76
N GLU A 33 23.66 -9.53 -8.44
CA GLU A 33 22.62 -9.82 -7.46
C GLU A 33 21.49 -8.78 -7.52
N MET A 34 21.84 -7.50 -7.65
CA MET A 34 20.85 -6.43 -7.76
C MET A 34 20.08 -6.50 -9.08
N MET A 35 20.73 -6.88 -10.18
CA MET A 35 20.05 -7.12 -11.45
C MET A 35 19.00 -8.22 -11.31
N GLY A 36 19.35 -9.36 -10.71
CA GLY A 36 18.41 -10.45 -10.46
C GLY A 36 17.26 -10.05 -9.54
N LYS A 37 17.54 -9.27 -8.50
CA LYS A 37 16.50 -8.72 -7.61
C LYS A 37 15.53 -7.82 -8.36
N ILE A 38 16.04 -6.93 -9.22
CA ILE A 38 15.21 -6.04 -10.04
C ILE A 38 14.32 -6.83 -10.99
N GLU A 39 14.85 -7.88 -11.61
CA GLU A 39 14.05 -8.77 -12.48
C GLU A 39 12.92 -9.44 -11.70
N GLY A 40 13.20 -10.01 -10.52
CA GLY A 40 12.17 -10.60 -9.66
C GLY A 40 11.11 -9.60 -9.19
N GLU A 41 11.50 -8.34 -8.94
CA GLU A 41 10.56 -7.28 -8.61
C GLU A 41 9.69 -6.86 -9.81
N ILE A 42 10.25 -6.83 -11.02
CA ILE A 42 9.49 -6.56 -12.24
C ILE A 42 8.45 -7.67 -12.45
N ASP A 43 8.85 -8.93 -12.31
CA ASP A 43 7.95 -10.07 -12.44
C ASP A 43 6.85 -10.06 -11.38
N ALA A 44 7.19 -9.72 -10.12
CA ALA A 44 6.23 -9.60 -9.02
C ALA A 44 5.25 -8.43 -9.19
N ASN A 45 5.55 -7.45 -10.04
CA ASN A 45 4.73 -6.28 -10.33
C ASN A 45 4.18 -6.31 -11.77
N ASP A 46 3.82 -7.49 -12.28
CA ASP A 46 3.18 -7.68 -13.58
C ASP A 46 3.98 -7.09 -14.76
N GLY A 47 5.31 -7.20 -14.71
CA GLY A 47 6.20 -6.67 -15.74
C GLY A 47 6.47 -5.17 -15.63
N ILE A 48 6.15 -4.55 -14.49
CA ILE A 48 6.34 -3.12 -14.22
C ILE A 48 7.45 -2.94 -13.19
N TYR A 49 8.40 -2.04 -13.45
CA TYR A 49 9.37 -1.66 -12.42
C TYR A 49 8.70 -0.76 -11.36
N PRO A 50 8.72 -1.10 -10.06
CA PRO A 50 7.94 -0.39 -9.05
C PRO A 50 8.56 0.92 -8.55
N TYR A 51 9.83 1.18 -8.86
CA TYR A 51 10.57 2.35 -8.36
C TYR A 51 10.91 3.35 -9.49
N ASN A 52 11.39 4.53 -9.10
CA ASN A 52 11.87 5.57 -10.02
C ASN A 52 10.89 5.87 -11.17
N GLU A 53 9.61 6.02 -10.85
CA GLU A 53 8.54 6.27 -11.83
C GLU A 53 8.46 5.20 -12.95
N GLY A 54 8.85 3.96 -12.66
CA GLY A 54 8.91 2.88 -13.63
C GLY A 54 10.12 2.92 -14.57
N LYS A 55 11.06 3.84 -14.35
CA LYS A 55 12.26 3.99 -15.20
C LYS A 55 13.43 3.25 -14.58
N LEU A 56 13.86 2.17 -15.24
CA LEU A 56 15.13 1.53 -14.94
C LEU A 56 16.28 2.27 -15.63
N THR A 57 17.28 2.76 -14.89
CA THR A 57 18.49 3.42 -15.44
C THR A 57 19.75 2.84 -14.83
N VAL A 58 20.91 3.14 -15.43
CA VAL A 58 22.22 2.73 -14.88
C VAL A 58 22.40 3.31 -13.49
N ASP A 59 22.06 4.59 -13.31
CA ASP A 59 22.17 5.27 -12.03
C ASP A 59 21.25 4.65 -10.97
N GLU A 60 20.05 4.23 -11.37
CA GLU A 60 19.13 3.54 -10.46
C GLU A 60 19.68 2.18 -10.02
N LEU A 61 20.24 1.40 -10.94
CA LEU A 61 20.92 0.14 -10.59
C LEU A 61 22.10 0.39 -9.63
N LEU A 62 22.95 1.37 -9.93
CA LEU A 62 24.11 1.72 -9.10
C LEU A 62 23.68 2.17 -7.71
N ARG A 63 22.68 3.05 -7.62
CA ARG A 63 22.11 3.52 -6.35
C ARG A 63 21.62 2.35 -5.50
N ARG A 64 20.89 1.41 -6.11
CA ARG A 64 20.34 0.24 -5.40
C ARG A 64 21.40 -0.77 -4.99
N ALA A 65 22.46 -0.91 -5.77
CA ALA A 65 23.64 -1.69 -5.39
C ALA A 65 24.59 -0.97 -4.41
N GLY A 66 24.22 0.22 -3.92
CA GLY A 66 25.05 1.01 -2.99
C GLY A 66 26.36 1.52 -3.61
N LYS A 67 26.39 1.70 -4.93
CA LYS A 67 27.56 2.18 -5.68
C LYS A 67 27.39 3.65 -6.06
N SER A 68 28.53 4.35 -6.13
CA SER A 68 28.57 5.73 -6.64
C SER A 68 28.16 5.78 -8.12
N PRO A 69 27.44 6.84 -8.57
CA PRO A 69 27.12 7.04 -9.99
C PRO A 69 28.35 7.05 -10.91
N ALA A 70 29.50 7.49 -10.38
CA ALA A 70 30.76 7.54 -11.13
C ALA A 70 31.46 6.18 -11.25
N TYR A 71 30.95 5.11 -10.63
CA TYR A 71 31.64 3.81 -10.56
C TYR A 71 31.93 3.24 -11.96
N LEU A 72 30.93 3.24 -12.85
CA LEU A 72 31.07 2.76 -14.23
C LEU A 72 31.73 3.78 -15.18
N GLN A 73 32.10 4.97 -14.69
CA GLN A 73 32.82 5.97 -15.48
C GLN A 73 34.35 5.81 -15.38
N LYS A 74 34.83 4.88 -14.54
CA LYS A 74 36.27 4.61 -14.38
C LYS A 74 36.83 3.95 -15.63
N LYS A 75 37.83 4.60 -16.25
CA LYS A 75 38.54 4.12 -17.46
C LYS A 75 39.50 2.96 -17.14
N THR A 76 38.96 1.80 -16.81
CA THR A 76 39.74 0.56 -16.67
C THR A 76 39.10 -0.55 -17.50
N PRO A 77 39.87 -1.43 -18.17
CA PRO A 77 39.31 -2.44 -19.08
C PRO A 77 38.22 -3.30 -18.45
N LYS A 78 38.36 -3.65 -17.17
CA LYS A 78 37.38 -4.46 -16.44
C LYS A 78 36.07 -3.72 -16.17
N ILE A 79 36.15 -2.43 -15.85
CA ILE A 79 34.96 -1.60 -15.62
C ILE A 79 34.26 -1.28 -16.93
N GLU A 80 35.00 -1.06 -18.03
CA GLU A 80 34.39 -0.86 -19.35
C GLU A 80 33.64 -2.12 -19.82
N ALA A 81 34.21 -3.32 -19.59
CA ALA A 81 33.52 -4.58 -19.86
C ALA A 81 32.24 -4.71 -19.02
N LEU A 82 32.32 -4.45 -17.71
CA LEU A 82 31.15 -4.47 -16.82
C LEU A 82 30.09 -3.44 -17.22
N LYS A 83 30.50 -2.24 -17.65
CA LYS A 83 29.60 -1.20 -18.15
C LYS A 83 28.87 -1.67 -19.41
N TYR A 84 29.55 -2.39 -20.30
CA TYR A 84 28.92 -2.98 -21.47
C TYR A 84 27.87 -4.03 -21.06
N GLU A 85 28.21 -4.95 -20.15
CA GLU A 85 27.29 -5.94 -19.59
C GLU A 85 26.05 -5.30 -18.96
N VAL A 86 26.25 -4.29 -18.10
CA VAL A 86 25.17 -3.53 -17.44
C VAL A 86 24.26 -2.86 -18.47
N ASN A 87 24.83 -2.19 -19.48
CA ASN A 87 24.03 -1.51 -20.49
C ASN A 87 23.25 -2.50 -21.37
N ALA A 88 23.85 -3.64 -21.71
CA ALA A 88 23.18 -4.70 -22.46
C ALA A 88 22.01 -5.27 -21.63
N TRP A 89 22.23 -5.50 -20.34
CA TRP A 89 21.18 -5.95 -19.40
C TRP A 89 20.04 -4.93 -19.31
N ILE A 90 20.33 -3.65 -19.07
CA ILE A 90 19.30 -2.60 -19.01
C ILE A 90 18.51 -2.54 -20.31
N LYS A 91 19.17 -2.63 -21.47
CA LYS A 91 18.50 -2.62 -22.76
C LYS A 91 17.55 -3.81 -22.91
N ARG A 92 17.99 -5.01 -22.51
CA ARG A 92 17.16 -6.22 -22.52
C ARG A 92 15.95 -6.06 -21.59
N VAL A 93 16.18 -5.71 -20.34
CA VAL A 93 15.12 -5.58 -19.34
C VAL A 93 14.15 -4.46 -19.70
N LYS A 94 14.62 -3.33 -20.24
CA LYS A 94 13.72 -2.28 -20.79
C LYS A 94 12.84 -2.76 -21.94
N GLY A 95 13.28 -3.73 -22.72
CA GLY A 95 12.45 -4.36 -23.75
C GLY A 95 11.41 -5.33 -23.19
N GLN A 96 11.66 -5.87 -21.99
CA GLN A 96 10.78 -6.82 -21.30
C GLN A 96 9.80 -6.13 -20.34
N ILE A 97 10.25 -5.08 -19.64
CA ILE A 97 9.38 -4.14 -18.94
C ILE A 97 8.41 -3.68 -20.01
N ALA A 98 7.16 -4.08 -19.85
CA ALA A 98 6.15 -3.83 -20.85
C ALA A 98 6.26 -2.36 -21.25
N SER A 99 6.24 -2.07 -22.54
CA SER A 99 6.06 -0.72 -23.12
C SER A 99 4.64 -0.21 -22.82
N GLY A 100 4.22 -0.39 -21.57
CA GLY A 100 2.87 -0.39 -21.04
C GLY A 100 2.53 0.92 -20.38
N ALA A 101 3.07 2.07 -20.83
CA ALA A 101 2.47 3.34 -20.44
C ALA A 101 0.93 3.35 -20.64
N PRO A 102 0.35 2.66 -21.66
CA PRO A 102 -1.09 2.45 -21.74
C PRO A 102 -1.65 1.36 -20.81
N SER A 103 -0.94 0.24 -20.62
CA SER A 103 -1.41 -0.90 -19.81
C SER A 103 -1.37 -0.60 -18.31
N VAL A 104 -0.27 -0.01 -17.84
CA VAL A 104 -0.10 0.51 -16.47
C VAL A 104 -1.09 1.62 -16.18
N ARG A 105 -1.32 2.56 -17.11
CA ARG A 105 -2.39 3.57 -16.94
C ARG A 105 -3.76 2.92 -16.83
N ARG A 106 -4.07 1.87 -17.61
CA ARG A 106 -5.35 1.16 -17.49
C ARG A 106 -5.49 0.45 -16.16
N GLU A 107 -4.45 -0.23 -15.69
CA GLU A 107 -4.47 -0.94 -14.41
C GLU A 107 -4.56 0.04 -13.23
N VAL A 108 -3.75 1.10 -13.22
CA VAL A 108 -3.84 2.16 -12.21
C VAL A 108 -5.21 2.86 -12.28
N ASN A 109 -5.71 3.19 -13.47
CA ASN A 109 -7.06 3.77 -13.61
C ASN A 109 -8.15 2.78 -13.17
N SER A 110 -7.95 1.48 -13.37
CA SER A 110 -8.88 0.44 -12.90
C SER A 110 -8.91 0.40 -11.39
N ARG A 111 -7.73 0.37 -10.73
CA ARG A 111 -7.60 0.41 -9.27
C ARG A 111 -8.20 1.69 -8.68
N VAL A 112 -7.93 2.85 -9.29
CA VAL A 112 -8.51 4.13 -8.88
C VAL A 112 -10.04 4.13 -9.06
N LYS A 113 -10.56 3.58 -10.16
CA LYS A 113 -12.00 3.46 -10.37
C LYS A 113 -12.66 2.56 -9.34
N VAL A 114 -12.05 1.42 -9.01
CA VAL A 114 -12.54 0.51 -7.97
C VAL A 114 -12.54 1.20 -6.60
N ALA A 115 -11.44 1.86 -6.24
CA ALA A 115 -11.34 2.59 -4.98
C ALA A 115 -12.37 3.73 -4.90
N ASN A 116 -12.55 4.51 -5.97
CA ASN A 116 -13.57 5.56 -6.03
C ASN A 116 -14.98 4.99 -5.88
N LYS A 117 -15.27 3.86 -6.55
CA LYS A 117 -16.56 3.18 -6.42
C LYS A 117 -16.82 2.74 -4.97
N GLN A 118 -15.81 2.17 -4.30
CA GLN A 118 -15.92 1.77 -2.89
C GLN A 118 -16.15 2.98 -1.97
N ILE A 119 -15.47 4.10 -2.23
CA ILE A 119 -15.67 5.35 -1.49
C ILE A 119 -17.09 5.88 -1.69
N ASP A 120 -17.60 5.85 -2.93
CA ASP A 120 -18.95 6.31 -3.25
C ASP A 120 -20.02 5.42 -2.60
N GLU A 121 -19.82 4.09 -2.61
CA GLU A 121 -20.67 3.13 -1.88
C GLU A 121 -20.68 3.40 -0.38
N ILE A 122 -19.52 3.65 0.24
CA ILE A 122 -19.43 3.99 1.67
C ILE A 122 -20.17 5.30 1.97
N ARG A 123 -20.00 6.32 1.12
CA ARG A 123 -20.68 7.62 1.27
C ARG A 123 -22.20 7.46 1.19
N GLN A 124 -22.67 6.67 0.22
CA GLN A 124 -24.10 6.40 0.07
C GLN A 124 -24.65 5.66 1.30
N ASN A 125 -23.99 4.59 1.74
CA ASN A 125 -24.40 3.84 2.94
C ASN A 125 -24.43 4.72 4.19
N TYR A 126 -23.46 5.62 4.34
CA TYR A 126 -23.41 6.57 5.45
C TYR A 126 -24.60 7.54 5.39
N HIS A 127 -24.92 8.09 4.22
CA HIS A 127 -26.08 8.97 4.04
C HIS A 127 -27.41 8.25 4.33
N GLU A 128 -27.56 7.01 3.86
CA GLU A 128 -28.74 6.19 4.16
C GLU A 128 -28.88 5.90 5.65
N ALA A 129 -27.77 5.62 6.34
CA ALA A 129 -27.75 5.42 7.79
C ALA A 129 -28.14 6.69 8.56
N GLU A 130 -27.66 7.88 8.15
CA GLU A 130 -28.05 9.16 8.76
C GLU A 130 -29.55 9.45 8.58
N LEU A 131 -30.11 9.15 7.41
CA LEU A 131 -31.55 9.29 7.15
C LEU A 131 -32.37 8.34 8.03
N GLN A 132 -31.95 7.08 8.14
CA GLN A 132 -32.60 6.09 9.01
C GLN A 132 -32.55 6.51 10.48
N LEU A 133 -31.39 6.99 10.94
CA LEU A 133 -31.23 7.48 12.31
C LEU A 133 -32.20 8.63 12.59
N THR A 134 -32.28 9.61 11.68
CA THR A 134 -33.20 10.75 11.81
C THR A 134 -34.65 10.30 11.90
N ARG A 135 -35.05 9.33 11.06
CA ARG A 135 -36.39 8.75 11.09
C ARG A 135 -36.69 8.04 12.40
N VAL A 136 -35.79 7.17 12.86
CA VAL A 136 -35.95 6.43 14.12
C VAL A 136 -36.02 7.39 15.30
N MET A 137 -35.22 8.45 15.31
CA MET A 137 -35.27 9.48 16.36
C MET A 137 -36.62 10.21 16.39
N ALA A 138 -37.21 10.51 15.22
CA ALA A 138 -38.54 11.11 15.14
C ALA A 138 -39.63 10.14 15.65
N GLU A 139 -39.60 8.88 15.21
CA GLU A 139 -40.53 7.83 15.66
C GLU A 139 -40.44 7.61 17.18
N LEU A 140 -39.21 7.61 17.73
CA LEU A 140 -38.98 7.50 19.17
C LEU A 140 -39.56 8.69 19.95
N ALA A 141 -39.38 9.91 19.43
CA ALA A 141 -39.92 11.12 20.05
C ALA A 141 -41.45 11.11 20.09
N ASP A 142 -42.09 10.67 19.00
CA ASP A 142 -43.55 10.56 18.92
C ASP A 142 -44.10 9.45 19.82
N ALA A 143 -43.45 8.27 19.85
CA ALA A 143 -43.81 7.18 20.75
C ALA A 143 -43.70 7.60 22.23
N THR A 144 -42.63 8.30 22.58
CA THR A 144 -42.41 8.83 23.94
C THR A 144 -43.50 9.82 24.33
N ARG A 145 -43.89 10.71 23.40
CA ARG A 145 -45.01 11.63 23.62
C ARG A 145 -46.32 10.89 23.86
N LYS A 146 -46.61 9.86 23.06
CA LYS A 146 -47.83 9.05 23.17
C LYS A 146 -47.91 8.29 24.49
N ILE A 147 -46.81 7.71 24.94
CA ILE A 147 -46.73 7.04 26.25
C ILE A 147 -47.09 8.03 27.35
N GLY A 148 -46.48 9.22 27.36
CA GLY A 148 -46.79 10.24 28.37
C GLY A 148 -48.25 10.71 28.34
N GLU A 149 -48.88 10.82 27.17
CA GLU A 149 -50.32 11.11 27.05
C GLU A 149 -51.18 9.99 27.63
N LEU A 150 -50.86 8.73 27.31
CA LEU A 150 -51.60 7.57 27.77
C LEU A 150 -51.46 7.37 29.27
N GLU A 151 -50.28 7.58 29.84
CA GLU A 151 -50.04 7.55 31.29
C GLU A 151 -50.86 8.63 32.01
N LYS A 152 -50.90 9.85 31.49
CA LYS A 152 -51.77 10.92 32.01
C LYS A 152 -53.25 10.55 31.93
N ARG A 153 -53.68 9.95 30.80
CA ARG A 153 -55.07 9.49 30.63
C ARG A 153 -55.41 8.38 31.62
N ASN A 154 -54.51 7.42 31.80
CA ASN A 154 -54.71 6.27 32.68
C ASN A 154 -54.77 6.71 34.14
N THR A 155 -53.87 7.60 34.57
CA THR A 155 -53.91 8.19 35.93
C THR A 155 -55.20 8.97 36.19
N GLU A 156 -55.70 9.72 35.22
CA GLU A 156 -57.00 10.41 35.33
C GLU A 156 -58.18 9.44 35.43
N LEU A 157 -58.22 8.40 34.58
CA LEU A 157 -59.27 7.38 34.62
C LEU A 157 -59.26 6.60 35.95
N LEU A 158 -58.08 6.26 36.46
CA LEU A 158 -57.93 5.59 37.75
C LEU A 158 -58.45 6.46 38.91
N LYS A 159 -58.22 7.78 38.88
CA LYS A 159 -58.80 8.72 39.85
C LYS A 159 -60.33 8.74 39.77
N GLN A 160 -60.89 8.77 38.56
CA GLN A 160 -62.35 8.77 38.35
C GLN A 160 -63.01 7.47 38.82
N LEU A 161 -62.31 6.33 38.69
CA LEU A 161 -62.77 5.03 39.20
C LEU A 161 -62.66 4.92 40.72
N ALA A 162 -61.61 5.47 41.33
CA ALA A 162 -61.44 5.46 42.79
C ALA A 162 -62.59 6.18 43.55
N GLY A 163 -63.29 7.11 42.90
CA GLY A 163 -64.46 7.79 43.45
C GLY A 163 -65.81 7.08 43.21
N LYS A 164 -65.85 5.95 42.50
CA LYS A 164 -67.09 5.21 42.20
C LYS A 164 -67.07 3.83 42.85
N THR A 165 -68.06 3.55 43.71
CA THR A 165 -68.27 2.23 44.31
C THR A 165 -68.56 1.20 43.23
N VAL A 166 -67.65 0.25 43.03
CA VAL A 166 -67.80 -0.84 42.06
C VAL A 166 -68.76 -1.87 42.64
N VAL A 167 -69.98 -1.96 42.09
CA VAL A 167 -70.95 -3.00 42.46
C VAL A 167 -70.64 -4.25 41.63
N SER A 168 -70.18 -5.32 42.30
CA SER A 168 -69.95 -6.61 41.66
C SER A 168 -71.30 -7.25 41.33
N LEU A 169 -71.65 -7.33 40.04
CA LEU A 169 -72.82 -8.07 39.59
C LEU A 169 -72.51 -9.57 39.69
N LYS A 170 -73.19 -10.27 40.61
CA LYS A 170 -73.15 -11.74 40.68
C LYS A 170 -73.64 -12.31 39.34
N PRO A 171 -73.01 -13.36 38.80
CA PRO A 171 -73.44 -13.97 37.56
C PRO A 171 -74.80 -14.64 37.76
N GLU A 172 -75.84 -14.14 37.08
CA GLU A 172 -77.13 -14.80 37.00
C GLU A 172 -76.98 -16.14 36.27
N GLN A 173 -77.26 -17.23 36.98
CA GLN A 173 -77.36 -18.57 36.44
C GLN A 173 -78.56 -18.62 35.48
N ARG A 174 -78.29 -18.59 34.17
CA ARG A 174 -79.31 -18.85 33.14
C ARG A 174 -79.73 -20.32 33.20
N LYS A 175 -81.00 -20.57 33.54
CA LYS A 175 -81.72 -21.83 33.24
C LYS A 175 -82.27 -21.79 31.82
#